data_AF-A0A7U2I7F4-F1
#
_entry.id   AF-A0A7U2I7F4-F1
#
_cell.length_a   1.000
_cell.length_b   1.000
_cell.length_c   1.000
_cell.angle_alpha   90.00
_cell.angle_beta   90.00
_cell.angle_gamma   90.00
#
_symmetry.space_group_name_H-M   'P 1'
#
loop_
_entity.id
_entity.type
_entity.pdbx_description
1 polymer ?
#
loop_
_entity_poly.entity_id
_entity_poly.type
_entity_poly.pdbx_seq_one_letter_code
_entity_poly.pdbx_strand_id
1 'polypeptide(L)'
;MKYLDLCALHEVNLALNFDTQDTAIIGGCDLWTVKAAGSDKKLYKRIEKTLEERHKDLLAFVADHSAQSAAQFADELDVARDTPFGSFSESSNRHTFAYLIATLNATHIDYDFANTLNPDEFRRESQNSFKHRIDQTMYYLRPQVYSAGLPIGAVTPLGSPIWSPRSWQLLDSEMDMANCEYYAWEPSDDPFADDGAIWSHHFFLYNKDRKRVCYFYLRGISALSDSPSVAMSLMSKFKQTKFESSANAGSRKRAEYWLGDRAKKGLEAYGDSDELDNMVIDHPGDVVDADQNVWVPVREMSTDADYYESDDDSDVEILVDRERGKSRVRTMSEGVMDRMEL
;
A
#
# COMPACT_ATOMS: atom_id res chain seq x y z
N MET A 1 -1.34 -4.40 4.59
CA MET A 1 -1.96 -3.14 5.06
C MET A 1 -3.44 -3.17 4.72
N LYS A 2 -4.30 -2.39 5.40
CA LYS A 2 -5.73 -2.26 5.02
C LYS A 2 -6.12 -0.80 4.88
N TYR A 3 -6.74 -0.45 3.75
CA TYR A 3 -7.24 0.90 3.48
C TYR A 3 -8.41 1.27 4.40
N LEU A 4 -8.43 2.53 4.85
CA LEU A 4 -9.53 3.12 5.60
C LEU A 4 -10.26 4.13 4.72
N ASP A 5 -11.45 3.73 4.27
CA ASP A 5 -12.34 4.62 3.51
C ASP A 5 -13.15 5.48 4.48
N LEU A 6 -12.78 6.75 4.60
CA LEU A 6 -13.31 7.70 5.58
C LEU A 6 -13.89 8.91 4.86
N CYS A 7 -15.18 9.21 5.10
CA CYS A 7 -15.88 10.32 4.44
C CYS A 7 -15.20 11.67 4.70
N ALA A 8 -14.61 11.87 5.88
CA ALA A 8 -13.87 13.09 6.23
C ALA A 8 -12.70 13.34 5.25
N LEU A 9 -12.00 12.29 4.85
CA LEU A 9 -10.86 12.39 3.93
C LEU A 9 -11.29 12.52 2.47
N HIS A 10 -12.52 12.15 2.12
CA HIS A 10 -13.04 12.37 0.77
C HIS A 10 -13.09 13.88 0.45
N GLU A 11 -13.54 14.70 1.41
CA GLU A 11 -13.54 16.17 1.26
C GLU A 11 -12.12 16.72 1.12
N VAL A 12 -11.16 16.20 1.90
CA VAL A 12 -9.74 16.54 1.81
C VAL A 12 -9.19 16.20 0.44
N ASN A 13 -9.42 14.97 -0.04
CA ASN A 13 -8.96 14.50 -1.34
C ASN A 13 -9.52 15.36 -2.47
N LEU A 14 -10.83 15.68 -2.45
CA LEU A 14 -11.41 16.58 -3.45
C LEU A 14 -10.79 17.99 -3.41
N ALA A 15 -10.41 18.48 -2.22
CA ALA A 15 -9.75 19.78 -2.10
C ALA A 15 -8.28 19.76 -2.57
N LEU A 16 -7.63 18.60 -2.60
CA LEU A 16 -6.25 18.47 -3.11
C LEU A 16 -6.18 18.39 -4.63
N ASN A 17 -7.29 18.10 -5.31
CA ASN A 17 -7.34 17.94 -6.77
C ASN A 17 -8.00 19.15 -7.42
N PHE A 18 -7.26 19.89 -8.24
CA PHE A 18 -7.77 21.04 -8.98
C PHE A 18 -6.90 21.38 -10.19
N ASP A 19 -7.52 21.98 -11.20
CA ASP A 19 -6.82 22.43 -12.39
C ASP A 19 -6.49 23.91 -12.32
N THR A 20 -5.30 24.26 -12.81
CA THR A 20 -4.87 25.64 -13.08
C THR A 20 -4.71 25.82 -14.59
N GLN A 21 -4.34 27.03 -15.03
CA GLN A 21 -4.21 27.32 -16.48
C GLN A 21 -3.15 26.45 -17.16
N ASP A 22 -2.05 26.16 -16.46
CA ASP A 22 -0.88 25.51 -17.04
C ASP A 22 -0.54 24.17 -16.37
N THR A 23 -1.21 23.82 -15.28
CA THR A 23 -0.88 22.63 -14.46
C THR A 23 -2.13 22.00 -13.85
N ALA A 24 -2.27 20.68 -13.96
CA ALA A 24 -3.24 19.90 -13.22
C ALA A 24 -2.62 19.47 -11.88
N ILE A 25 -3.23 19.86 -10.76
CA ILE A 25 -2.76 19.49 -9.43
C ILE A 25 -3.49 18.23 -9.00
N ILE A 26 -2.73 17.17 -8.77
CA ILE A 26 -3.24 15.87 -8.32
C ILE A 26 -2.68 15.61 -6.93
N GLY A 27 -3.57 15.35 -5.97
CA GLY A 27 -3.16 15.02 -4.62
C GLY A 27 -4.10 14.02 -3.96
N GLY A 28 -3.62 13.43 -2.88
CA GLY A 28 -4.35 12.44 -2.12
C GLY A 28 -3.85 12.32 -0.70
N CYS A 29 -4.75 11.90 0.18
CA CYS A 29 -4.55 11.67 1.59
C CYS A 29 -5.18 10.30 1.91
N ASP A 30 -4.36 9.27 1.80
CA ASP A 30 -4.77 7.87 1.93
C ASP A 30 -4.37 7.31 3.29
N LEU A 31 -5.36 6.80 4.05
CA LEU A 31 -5.15 6.22 5.37
C LEU A 31 -5.12 4.69 5.32
N TRP A 32 -4.14 4.12 6.01
CA TRP A 32 -3.90 2.68 6.07
C TRP A 32 -3.71 2.23 7.51
N THR A 33 -4.32 1.11 7.88
CA THR A 33 -4.02 0.46 9.16
C THR A 33 -2.77 -0.39 9.06
N VAL A 34 -1.96 -0.29 10.10
CA VAL A 34 -0.77 -1.09 10.33
C VAL A 34 -1.16 -2.44 10.92
N LYS A 35 -1.59 -3.36 10.07
CA LYS A 35 -1.82 -4.76 10.43
C LYS A 35 -1.02 -5.65 9.49
N ALA A 36 -0.07 -6.40 10.05
CA ALA A 36 0.72 -7.35 9.31
C ALA A 36 -0.13 -8.58 8.96
N ALA A 37 -0.65 -8.65 7.73
CA ALA A 37 -1.40 -9.81 7.25
C ALA A 37 -0.67 -10.46 6.07
N GLY A 38 -0.54 -11.80 6.10
CA GLY A 38 -0.07 -12.60 4.95
C GLY A 38 1.20 -12.08 4.27
N SER A 39 1.02 -11.45 3.11
CA SER A 39 2.09 -10.89 2.27
C SER A 39 2.90 -9.79 2.97
N ASP A 40 2.30 -8.98 3.84
CA ASP A 40 3.02 -7.93 4.57
C ASP A 40 4.13 -8.53 5.46
N LYS A 41 3.90 -9.70 6.06
CA LYS A 41 4.91 -10.38 6.88
C LYS A 41 6.11 -10.80 6.05
N LYS A 42 5.89 -11.23 4.80
CA LYS A 42 6.98 -11.58 3.88
C LYS A 42 7.75 -10.32 3.46
N LEU A 43 7.04 -9.23 3.20
CA LEU A 43 7.65 -7.94 2.90
C LEU A 43 8.53 -7.45 4.06
N TYR A 44 8.06 -7.54 5.31
CA TYR A 44 8.83 -7.10 6.47
C TYR A 44 10.11 -7.92 6.64
N LYS A 45 10.03 -9.26 6.54
CA LYS A 45 11.21 -10.12 6.58
C LYS A 45 12.21 -9.81 5.47
N ARG A 46 11.72 -9.48 4.27
CA ARG A 46 12.57 -9.08 3.14
C ARG A 46 13.30 -7.78 3.46
N ILE A 47 12.57 -6.75 3.89
CA ILE A 47 13.14 -5.44 4.23
C ILE A 47 14.17 -5.57 5.36
N GLU A 48 13.86 -6.32 6.42
CA GLU A 48 14.78 -6.54 7.53
C GLU A 48 16.07 -7.21 7.06
N LYS A 49 15.96 -8.27 6.25
CA LYS A 49 17.11 -8.94 5.65
C LYS A 49 17.95 -7.99 4.79
N THR A 50 17.33 -7.20 3.92
CA THR A 50 18.05 -6.24 3.06
C THR A 50 18.77 -5.16 3.87
N LEU A 51 18.15 -4.65 4.94
CA LEU A 51 18.77 -3.68 5.83
C LEU A 51 19.95 -4.27 6.61
N GLU A 52 19.87 -5.54 7.01
CA GLU A 52 20.96 -6.25 7.67
C GLU A 52 22.12 -6.56 6.72
N GLU A 53 21.83 -7.00 5.50
CA GLU A 53 22.82 -7.26 4.45
C GLU A 53 23.59 -5.98 4.10
N ARG A 54 22.90 -4.86 3.83
CA ARG A 54 23.55 -3.57 3.55
C ARG A 54 24.47 -3.11 4.69
N HIS A 55 24.03 -3.29 5.93
CA HIS A 55 24.85 -2.94 7.09
C HIS A 55 26.10 -3.83 7.21
N LYS A 56 25.95 -5.14 6.98
CA LYS A 56 27.07 -6.08 6.99
C LYS A 56 28.08 -5.75 5.89
N ASP A 57 27.62 -5.41 4.70
CA ASP A 57 28.46 -5.03 3.58
C ASP A 57 29.22 -3.73 3.87
N LEU A 58 28.55 -2.74 4.49
CA LEU A 58 29.20 -1.50 4.92
C LEU A 58 30.28 -1.77 5.98
N LEU A 59 30.01 -2.63 6.96
CA LEU A 59 31.01 -3.02 7.96
C LEU A 59 32.20 -3.77 7.35
N ALA A 60 31.96 -4.68 6.40
CA ALA A 60 33.02 -5.39 5.69
C ALA A 60 33.88 -4.43 4.86
N PHE A 61 33.24 -3.49 4.15
CA PHE A 61 33.93 -2.44 3.39
C PHE A 61 34.83 -1.58 4.29
N VAL A 62 34.33 -1.19 5.47
CA VAL A 62 35.12 -0.45 6.47
C VAL A 62 36.28 -1.28 7.00
N ALA A 63 36.07 -2.57 7.25
CA ALA A 63 37.11 -3.47 7.78
C ALA A 63 38.25 -3.74 6.77
N ASP A 64 37.94 -3.78 5.48
CA ASP A 64 38.92 -3.98 4.41
C ASP A 64 39.76 -2.73 4.12
N HIS A 65 39.31 -1.54 4.53
CA HIS A 65 40.04 -0.28 4.33
C HIS A 65 40.84 0.12 5.56
N SER A 66 42.05 0.65 5.35
CA SER A 66 42.94 1.07 6.44
C SER A 66 42.28 2.10 7.36
N ALA A 67 42.58 2.07 8.66
CA ALA A 67 41.99 2.98 9.66
C ALA A 67 42.11 4.48 9.30
N GLN A 68 43.09 4.85 8.46
CA GLN A 68 43.25 6.22 7.95
C GLN A 68 42.24 6.57 6.85
N SER A 69 41.90 5.63 5.97
CA SER A 69 40.86 5.79 4.96
C SER A 69 39.47 5.72 5.58
N ALA A 70 39.25 4.79 6.52
CA ALA A 70 37.99 4.70 7.26
C ALA A 70 37.68 5.99 8.04
N ALA A 71 38.68 6.66 8.62
CA ALA A 71 38.50 7.95 9.30
C ALA A 71 38.17 9.11 8.34
N GLN A 72 38.58 9.05 7.07
CA GLN A 72 38.25 10.05 6.05
C GLN A 72 36.82 9.91 5.55
N PHE A 73 36.30 8.68 5.51
CA PHE A 73 34.92 8.39 5.11
C PHE A 73 33.98 8.16 6.31
N ALA A 74 34.45 8.30 7.56
CA ALA A 74 33.65 8.02 8.76
C ALA A 74 32.44 8.96 8.90
N ASP A 75 32.53 10.17 8.34
CA ASP A 75 31.42 11.15 8.32
C ASP A 75 30.41 10.86 7.19
N GLU A 76 30.83 10.11 6.15
CA GLU A 76 29.97 9.66 5.03
C GLU A 76 29.42 8.25 5.24
N LEU A 77 30.09 7.42 6.04
CA LEU A 77 29.73 6.05 6.34
C LEU A 77 28.96 6.02 7.66
N ASP A 78 27.65 5.92 7.57
CA ASP A 78 26.77 5.76 8.73
C ASP A 78 26.90 4.33 9.32
N VAL A 79 27.99 4.11 10.07
CA VAL A 79 28.25 2.87 10.80
C VAL A 79 27.25 2.69 11.95
N ALA A 80 26.71 3.79 12.49
CA ALA A 80 25.77 3.79 13.61
C ALA A 80 24.33 3.41 13.20
N ARG A 81 24.06 3.34 11.89
CA ARG A 81 22.73 3.14 11.31
C ARG A 81 21.74 4.23 11.74
N ASP A 82 22.22 5.45 11.91
CA ASP A 82 21.42 6.62 12.25
C ASP A 82 20.62 7.11 11.04
N THR A 83 19.39 6.62 10.95
CA THR A 83 18.46 7.00 9.88
C THR A 83 17.50 8.10 10.33
N PRO A 84 16.75 8.72 9.40
CA PRO A 84 15.67 9.66 9.74
C PRO A 84 14.60 9.07 10.68
N PHE A 85 14.53 7.74 10.78
CA PHE A 85 13.64 7.00 11.66
C PHE A 85 14.22 6.75 13.05
N GLY A 86 15.49 7.10 13.28
CA GLY A 86 16.30 6.68 14.43
C GLY A 86 17.27 5.56 14.08
N SER A 87 17.95 5.01 15.08
CA SER A 87 18.89 3.91 14.84
C SER A 87 18.13 2.65 14.40
N PHE A 88 18.50 2.10 13.24
CA PHE A 88 17.95 0.82 12.76
C PHE A 88 18.45 -0.40 13.51
N SER A 89 19.25 -0.23 14.56
CA SER A 89 19.46 -1.26 15.59
C SER A 89 18.14 -1.63 16.28
N GLU A 90 17.25 -0.66 16.47
CA GLU A 90 15.95 -0.86 17.08
C GLU A 90 14.95 -1.45 16.07
N SER A 91 14.29 -2.54 16.45
CA SER A 91 13.30 -3.19 15.59
C SER A 91 12.10 -2.28 15.30
N SER A 92 11.71 -1.40 16.22
CA SER A 92 10.59 -0.47 16.03
C SER A 92 10.81 0.48 14.84
N ASN A 93 12.02 1.02 14.68
CA ASN A 93 12.37 1.93 13.58
C ASN A 93 12.40 1.20 12.24
N ARG A 94 12.87 -0.06 12.22
CA ARG A 94 12.79 -0.95 11.03
C ARG A 94 11.33 -1.23 10.66
N HIS A 95 10.47 -1.45 11.65
CA HIS A 95 9.03 -1.63 11.42
C HIS A 95 8.39 -0.37 10.84
N THR A 96 8.72 0.83 11.35
CA THR A 96 8.24 2.10 10.78
C THR A 96 8.58 2.19 9.30
N PHE A 97 9.85 1.99 8.93
CA PHE A 97 10.29 1.96 7.53
C PHE A 97 9.52 0.92 6.69
N ALA A 98 9.31 -0.28 7.23
CA ALA A 98 8.52 -1.30 6.55
C ALA A 98 7.04 -0.92 6.37
N TYR A 99 6.45 -0.17 7.31
CA TYR A 99 5.09 0.36 7.19
C TYR A 99 4.99 1.41 6.09
N LEU A 100 6.00 2.25 5.92
CA LEU A 100 6.09 3.24 4.84
C LEU A 100 6.14 2.57 3.47
N ILE A 101 7.06 1.61 3.27
CA ILE A 101 7.16 0.84 2.02
C ILE A 101 5.87 0.07 1.75
N ALA A 102 5.29 -0.58 2.77
CA ALA A 102 4.03 -1.30 2.61
C ALA A 102 2.87 -0.37 2.22
N THR A 103 2.89 0.88 2.68
CA THR A 103 1.91 1.90 2.30
C THR A 103 2.07 2.30 0.84
N LEU A 104 3.31 2.50 0.38
CA LEU A 104 3.60 2.77 -1.03
C LEU A 104 3.19 1.61 -1.93
N ASN A 105 3.62 0.39 -1.64
CA ASN A 105 3.24 -0.83 -2.38
C ASN A 105 1.72 -1.03 -2.43
N ALA A 106 0.99 -0.67 -1.36
CA ALA A 106 -0.46 -0.78 -1.33
C ALA A 106 -1.17 0.33 -2.12
N THR A 107 -0.57 1.52 -2.21
CA THR A 107 -1.11 2.66 -2.98
C THR A 107 -0.79 2.54 -4.47
N HIS A 108 0.38 1.99 -4.80
CA HIS A 108 0.92 1.87 -6.13
C HIS A 108 1.23 0.39 -6.41
N ILE A 109 0.19 -0.38 -6.72
CA ILE A 109 0.23 -1.84 -6.87
C ILE A 109 1.14 -2.34 -8.00
N ASP A 110 1.44 -1.48 -8.97
CA ASP A 110 2.22 -1.81 -10.16
C ASP A 110 3.74 -1.70 -9.91
N TYR A 111 4.15 -1.22 -8.72
CA TYR A 111 5.55 -0.98 -8.38
C TYR A 111 5.93 -1.65 -7.06
N ASP A 112 7.10 -2.31 -7.01
CA ASP A 112 7.66 -2.88 -5.77
C ASP A 112 8.77 -1.99 -5.22
N PHE A 113 8.41 -1.23 -4.20
CA PHE A 113 9.26 -0.28 -3.50
C PHE A 113 10.25 -0.94 -2.53
N ALA A 114 10.16 -2.25 -2.29
CA ALA A 114 10.96 -2.93 -1.27
C ALA A 114 12.47 -2.90 -1.52
N ASN A 115 12.90 -2.87 -2.78
CA ASN A 115 14.31 -2.88 -3.15
C ASN A 115 14.82 -1.52 -3.64
N THR A 116 13.92 -0.64 -4.09
CA THR A 116 14.27 0.67 -4.64
C THR A 116 14.42 1.72 -3.54
N LEU A 117 13.55 1.73 -2.53
CA LEU A 117 13.62 2.77 -1.50
C LEU A 117 14.82 2.60 -0.60
N ASN A 118 15.52 3.73 -0.42
CA ASN A 118 16.59 3.85 0.55
C ASN A 118 16.11 4.65 1.76
N PRO A 119 16.50 4.25 2.99
CA PRO A 119 16.17 5.01 4.20
C PRO A 119 16.65 6.46 4.14
N ASP A 120 17.76 6.71 3.42
CA ASP A 120 18.41 8.02 3.33
C ASP A 120 17.64 9.03 2.45
N GLU A 121 16.71 8.55 1.62
CA GLU A 121 15.81 9.39 0.82
C GLU A 121 14.64 9.94 1.64
N PHE A 122 14.56 9.57 2.92
CA PHE A 122 13.59 10.13 3.84
C PHE A 122 14.19 11.27 4.64
N ARG A 123 13.35 12.22 5.00
CA ARG A 123 13.69 13.25 5.99
C ARG A 123 12.62 13.28 7.06
N ARG A 124 13.04 13.34 8.32
CA ARG A 124 12.12 13.57 9.43
C ARG A 124 11.68 15.03 9.44
N GLU A 125 10.38 15.24 9.51
CA GLU A 125 9.76 16.56 9.49
C GLU A 125 9.05 16.86 10.80
N SER A 126 8.69 18.13 11.00
CA SER A 126 7.77 18.54 12.07
C SER A 126 6.37 18.79 11.50
N GLN A 127 5.34 18.66 12.35
CA GLN A 127 3.96 18.98 11.98
C GLN A 127 3.84 20.40 11.38
N ASN A 128 4.55 21.37 11.96
CA ASN A 128 4.50 22.76 11.52
C ASN A 128 5.17 22.95 10.14
N SER A 129 6.33 22.31 9.91
CA SER A 129 7.01 22.33 8.61
C SER A 129 6.14 21.71 7.53
N PHE A 130 5.55 20.55 7.79
CA PHE A 130 4.61 19.89 6.88
C PHE A 130 3.41 20.77 6.54
N LYS A 131 2.70 21.31 7.55
CA LYS A 131 1.56 22.20 7.34
C LYS A 131 1.95 23.43 6.54
N HIS A 132 3.06 24.08 6.92
CA HIS A 132 3.55 25.27 6.23
C HIS A 132 3.86 25.00 4.76
N ARG A 133 4.56 23.89 4.45
CA ARG A 133 4.90 23.53 3.07
C ARG A 133 3.64 23.32 2.23
N ILE A 134 2.66 22.57 2.73
CA ILE A 134 1.40 22.33 2.02
C ILE A 134 0.60 23.62 1.85
N ASP A 135 0.44 24.42 2.90
CA ASP A 135 -0.30 25.68 2.83
C ASP A 135 0.36 26.68 1.87
N GLN A 136 1.69 26.74 1.86
CA GLN A 136 2.46 27.56 0.93
C GLN A 136 2.25 27.09 -0.52
N THR A 137 2.36 25.78 -0.78
CA THR A 137 2.11 25.21 -2.10
C THR A 137 0.67 25.48 -2.57
N MET A 138 -0.34 25.28 -1.70
CA MET A 138 -1.74 25.57 -2.01
C MET A 138 -1.98 27.06 -2.27
N TYR A 139 -1.33 27.95 -1.52
CA TYR A 139 -1.45 29.40 -1.69
C TYR A 139 -0.91 29.90 -3.03
N TYR A 140 0.19 29.31 -3.52
CA TYR A 140 0.79 29.70 -4.80
C TYR A 140 0.09 29.08 -6.01
N LEU A 141 -0.49 27.89 -5.86
CA LEU A 141 -1.13 27.18 -6.97
C LEU A 141 -2.60 27.56 -7.14
N ARG A 142 -3.33 27.81 -6.06
CA ARG A 142 -4.75 28.16 -6.18
C ARG A 142 -4.93 29.60 -6.65
N PRO A 143 -5.98 29.87 -7.44
CA PRO A 143 -6.40 31.24 -7.72
C PRO A 143 -6.64 32.02 -6.43
N GLN A 144 -6.11 33.23 -6.33
CA GLN A 144 -6.11 34.02 -5.09
C GLN A 144 -7.51 34.33 -4.54
N VAL A 145 -8.54 34.27 -5.39
CA VAL A 145 -9.96 34.36 -4.98
C VAL A 145 -10.37 33.27 -3.98
N TYR A 146 -9.64 32.15 -3.97
CA TYR A 146 -9.88 31.01 -3.09
C TYR A 146 -8.89 30.93 -1.91
N SER A 147 -7.96 31.87 -1.78
CA SER A 147 -6.86 31.80 -0.80
C SER A 147 -7.22 32.39 0.58
N ALA A 148 -8.16 33.34 0.67
CA ALA A 148 -8.51 33.97 1.95
C ALA A 148 -9.92 34.59 1.97
N GLY A 149 -10.55 34.58 3.15
CA GLY A 149 -11.78 35.34 3.43
C GLY A 149 -13.09 34.68 3.02
N LEU A 150 -13.06 33.45 2.54
CA LEU A 150 -14.27 32.69 2.24
C LEU A 150 -14.90 32.09 3.50
N PRO A 151 -16.24 31.98 3.55
CA PRO A 151 -16.92 31.35 4.67
C PRO A 151 -16.54 29.86 4.76
N ILE A 152 -16.64 29.30 5.97
CA ILE A 152 -16.40 27.87 6.22
C ILE A 152 -17.37 27.06 5.35
N GLY A 153 -16.84 26.09 4.60
CA GLY A 153 -17.64 25.28 3.68
C GLY A 153 -17.90 25.92 2.31
N ALA A 154 -17.22 27.02 1.98
CA ALA A 154 -17.21 27.53 0.62
C ALA A 154 -16.70 26.46 -0.37
N VAL A 155 -17.39 26.38 -1.50
CA VAL A 155 -17.05 25.51 -2.62
C VAL A 155 -16.70 26.36 -3.83
N THR A 156 -15.92 25.80 -4.75
CA THR A 156 -15.70 26.41 -6.07
C THR A 156 -17.03 26.48 -6.84
N PRO A 157 -17.12 27.28 -7.92
CA PRO A 157 -18.30 27.29 -8.80
C PRO A 157 -18.66 25.90 -9.37
N LEU A 158 -17.69 24.99 -9.43
CA LEU A 158 -17.86 23.59 -9.85
C LEU A 158 -18.29 22.67 -8.71
N GLY A 159 -18.51 23.19 -7.50
CA GLY A 159 -18.95 22.44 -6.33
C GLY A 159 -17.84 21.69 -5.61
N SER A 160 -16.56 21.88 -5.98
CA SER A 160 -15.44 21.23 -5.28
C SER A 160 -15.07 21.99 -4.00
N PRO A 161 -14.70 21.28 -2.91
CA PRO A 161 -14.26 21.91 -1.68
C PRO A 161 -12.95 22.69 -1.85
N ILE A 162 -12.82 23.77 -1.08
CA ILE A 162 -11.64 24.62 -1.09
C ILE A 162 -10.73 24.23 0.08
N TRP A 163 -9.43 24.09 -0.20
CA TRP A 163 -8.41 23.85 0.82
C TRP A 163 -8.46 24.95 1.87
N SER A 164 -8.65 24.57 3.13
CA SER A 164 -8.87 25.52 4.22
C SER A 164 -8.46 24.91 5.57
N PRO A 165 -8.46 25.68 6.67
CA PRO A 165 -8.18 25.14 8.00
C PRO A 165 -9.09 23.96 8.40
N ARG A 166 -10.29 23.85 7.81
CA ARG A 166 -11.19 22.70 7.98
C ARG A 166 -10.57 21.41 7.43
N SER A 167 -9.84 21.46 6.32
CA SER A 167 -9.14 20.30 5.76
C SER A 167 -8.14 19.71 6.76
N TRP A 168 -7.42 20.57 7.48
CA TRP A 168 -6.55 20.14 8.57
C TRP A 168 -7.30 19.54 9.76
N GLN A 169 -8.46 20.10 10.13
CA GLN A 169 -9.29 19.55 11.21
C GLN A 169 -9.84 18.15 10.87
N LEU A 170 -10.24 17.94 9.62
CA LEU A 170 -10.70 16.63 9.14
C LEU A 170 -9.57 15.59 9.22
N LEU A 171 -8.37 15.94 8.78
CA LEU A 171 -7.20 15.07 8.91
C LEU A 171 -6.84 14.80 10.38
N ASP A 172 -6.87 15.83 11.22
CA ASP A 172 -6.56 15.73 12.65
C ASP A 172 -7.54 14.85 13.41
N SER A 173 -8.83 14.89 13.07
CA SER A 173 -9.83 14.02 13.70
C SER A 173 -9.54 12.53 13.50
N GLU A 174 -8.95 12.17 12.36
CA GLU A 174 -8.67 10.78 11.99
C GLU A 174 -7.25 10.32 12.37
N MET A 175 -6.27 11.22 12.33
CA MET A 175 -4.87 10.89 12.58
C MET A 175 -4.34 11.31 13.95
N ASP A 176 -4.99 12.23 14.65
CA ASP A 176 -4.45 12.87 15.86
C ASP A 176 -3.02 13.39 15.60
N MET A 177 -2.94 14.48 14.83
CA MET A 177 -1.70 14.97 14.22
C MET A 177 -0.63 15.34 15.26
N ALA A 178 -1.03 15.67 16.49
CA ALA A 178 -0.09 15.98 17.57
C ALA A 178 0.76 14.78 17.98
N ASN A 179 0.22 13.57 17.85
CA ASN A 179 0.88 12.31 18.22
C ASN A 179 1.41 11.54 16.99
N CYS A 180 1.57 12.22 15.85
CA CYS A 180 2.11 11.66 14.63
C CYS A 180 3.62 11.91 14.49
N GLU A 181 4.33 10.91 13.97
CA GLU A 181 5.66 11.06 13.39
C GLU A 181 5.53 11.44 11.91
N TYR A 182 6.31 12.43 11.47
CA TYR A 182 6.25 12.98 10.11
C TYR A 182 7.51 12.64 9.33
N TYR A 183 7.32 12.13 8.11
CA TYR A 183 8.40 11.81 7.20
C TYR A 183 8.09 12.40 5.81
N ALA A 184 9.06 13.08 5.23
CA ALA A 184 9.05 13.43 3.81
C ALA A 184 9.88 12.40 3.05
N TRP A 185 9.38 11.94 1.90
CA TRP A 185 10.16 11.13 0.98
C TRP A 185 10.51 11.97 -0.24
N GLU A 186 11.79 12.14 -0.49
CA GLU A 186 12.35 12.91 -1.60
C GLU A 186 13.28 11.95 -2.37
N PRO A 187 12.74 11.09 -3.26
CA PRO A 187 13.55 10.14 -4.01
C PRO A 187 14.54 10.86 -4.92
N SER A 188 15.72 10.26 -5.12
CA SER A 188 16.72 10.82 -6.03
C SER A 188 16.27 10.72 -7.50
N ASP A 189 15.56 9.64 -7.82
CA ASP A 189 14.91 9.39 -9.10
C ASP A 189 13.43 9.15 -8.82
N ASP A 190 12.58 10.11 -9.17
CA ASP A 190 11.15 10.04 -8.88
C ASP A 190 10.46 9.02 -9.81
N PRO A 191 9.96 7.89 -9.28
CA PRO A 191 9.30 6.88 -10.09
C PRO A 191 8.00 7.37 -10.75
N PHE A 192 7.50 8.55 -10.36
CA PHE A 192 6.33 9.19 -10.93
C PHE A 192 6.67 10.33 -11.91
N ALA A 193 7.94 10.59 -12.20
CA ALA A 193 8.35 11.64 -13.12
C ALA A 193 7.86 11.38 -14.56
N ASP A 194 7.81 10.11 -14.97
CA ASP A 194 7.37 9.69 -16.32
C ASP A 194 5.89 10.00 -16.59
N ASP A 195 5.08 10.26 -15.56
CA ASP A 195 3.67 10.70 -15.68
C ASP A 195 3.53 12.18 -16.10
N GLY A 196 4.65 12.88 -16.38
CA GLY A 196 4.65 14.32 -16.70
C GLY A 196 4.56 15.22 -15.46
N ALA A 197 4.90 14.69 -14.29
CA ALA A 197 4.96 15.47 -13.06
C ALA A 197 6.15 16.45 -13.11
N ILE A 198 5.86 17.74 -12.95
CA ILE A 198 6.87 18.82 -12.87
C ILE A 198 7.55 18.79 -11.49
N TRP A 199 6.76 18.48 -10.47
CA TRP A 199 7.19 18.32 -9.09
C TRP A 199 6.22 17.39 -8.36
N SER A 200 6.74 16.74 -7.32
CA SER A 200 6.01 15.84 -6.46
C SER A 200 6.42 16.06 -5.00
N HIS A 201 5.46 15.90 -4.09
CA HIS A 201 5.65 15.97 -2.67
C HIS A 201 5.02 14.73 -2.06
N HIS A 202 5.83 13.96 -1.33
CA HIS A 202 5.40 12.74 -0.67
C HIS A 202 5.64 12.86 0.83
N PHE A 203 4.57 12.76 1.60
CA PHE A 203 4.59 12.85 3.04
C PHE A 203 3.91 11.66 3.68
N PHE A 204 4.43 11.25 4.82
CA PHE A 204 3.87 10.19 5.63
C PHE A 204 3.67 10.67 7.05
N LEU A 205 2.50 10.38 7.59
CA LEU A 205 2.17 10.61 8.99
C LEU A 205 1.92 9.25 9.62
N TYR A 206 2.76 8.87 10.57
CA TYR A 206 2.63 7.61 11.28
C TYR A 206 2.15 7.87 12.72
N ASN A 207 1.01 7.30 13.09
CA ASN A 207 0.51 7.31 14.46
C ASN A 207 0.59 5.91 15.06
N LYS A 208 1.45 5.76 16.07
CA LYS A 208 1.69 4.50 16.80
C LYS A 208 0.46 4.04 17.58
N ASP A 209 -0.20 4.97 18.28
CA ASP A 209 -1.34 4.68 19.16
C ASP A 209 -2.57 4.23 18.36
N ARG A 210 -2.84 4.92 17.25
CA ARG A 210 -3.93 4.57 16.33
C ARG A 210 -3.60 3.41 15.41
N LYS A 211 -2.33 3.00 15.33
CA LYS A 211 -1.79 2.00 14.38
C LYS A 211 -2.17 2.34 12.94
N ARG A 212 -1.99 3.62 12.57
CA ARG A 212 -2.35 4.17 11.25
C ARG A 212 -1.15 4.84 10.59
N VAL A 213 -1.04 4.67 9.28
CA VAL A 213 -0.15 5.45 8.42
C VAL A 213 -1.03 6.20 7.43
N CYS A 214 -0.83 7.51 7.35
CA CYS A 214 -1.39 8.36 6.31
C CYS A 214 -0.31 8.62 5.27
N TYR A 215 -0.61 8.35 4.01
CA TYR A 215 0.20 8.79 2.89
C TYR A 215 -0.47 10.02 2.27
N PHE A 216 0.21 11.16 2.38
CA PHE A 216 -0.21 12.43 1.82
C PHE A 216 0.71 12.76 0.66
N TYR A 217 0.16 12.87 -0.54
CA TYR A 217 0.94 13.21 -1.73
C TYR A 217 0.29 14.34 -2.51
N LEU A 218 1.13 15.13 -3.18
CA LEU A 218 0.72 16.22 -4.05
C LEU A 218 1.69 16.33 -5.21
N ARG A 219 1.20 16.36 -6.44
CA ARG A 219 2.02 16.52 -7.65
C ARG A 219 1.38 17.50 -8.62
N GLY A 220 2.20 18.27 -9.29
CA GLY A 220 1.77 19.15 -10.38
C GLY A 220 2.13 18.52 -11.73
N ILE A 221 1.13 18.21 -12.54
CA ILE A 221 1.31 17.67 -13.89
C ILE A 221 1.12 18.80 -14.89
N SER A 222 2.02 18.91 -15.87
CA SER A 222 1.88 19.91 -16.92
C SER A 222 0.57 19.73 -17.70
N ALA A 223 -0.20 20.79 -17.92
CA ALA A 223 -1.37 20.71 -18.80
C ALA A 223 -0.98 20.40 -20.26
N LEU A 224 0.30 20.53 -20.61
CA LEU A 224 0.86 20.24 -21.93
C LEU A 224 1.39 18.81 -22.06
N SER A 225 1.53 18.06 -20.96
CA SER A 225 1.88 16.63 -21.03
C SER A 225 0.62 15.84 -21.36
N ASP A 226 0.33 15.74 -22.66
CA ASP A 226 -0.84 15.08 -23.21
C ASP A 226 -0.73 13.55 -23.03
N SER A 227 -0.98 13.09 -21.79
CA SER A 227 -1.43 11.73 -21.51
C SER A 227 -2.47 11.83 -20.37
N PRO A 228 -3.69 11.28 -20.53
CA PRO A 228 -4.73 11.43 -19.54
C PRO A 228 -4.43 10.55 -18.32
N SER A 229 -3.61 11.03 -17.38
CA SER A 229 -3.54 10.44 -16.05
C SER A 229 -4.69 11.00 -15.21
N VAL A 230 -5.90 10.47 -15.45
CA VAL A 230 -7.05 10.78 -14.59
C VAL A 230 -6.66 10.41 -13.17
N ALA A 231 -6.71 11.39 -12.25
CA ALA A 231 -6.62 11.18 -10.81
C ALA A 231 -7.79 10.29 -10.36
N MET A 232 -7.59 8.98 -10.47
CA MET A 232 -8.57 8.00 -10.04
C MET A 232 -8.33 7.72 -8.56
N SER A 233 -9.33 8.01 -7.73
CA SER A 233 -9.41 7.52 -6.36
C SER A 233 -9.04 6.04 -6.30
N LEU A 234 -8.37 5.60 -5.22
CA LEU A 234 -8.10 4.17 -5.00
C LEU A 234 -9.36 3.33 -5.17
N MET A 235 -10.56 3.82 -4.82
CA MET A 235 -11.81 3.07 -5.04
C MET A 235 -12.13 2.88 -6.54
N SER A 236 -11.85 3.85 -7.40
CA SER A 236 -12.01 3.68 -8.86
C SER A 236 -11.00 2.69 -9.44
N LYS A 237 -9.75 2.68 -8.95
CA LYS A 237 -8.75 1.69 -9.34
C LYS A 237 -9.08 0.29 -8.81
N PHE A 238 -9.49 0.18 -7.54
CA PHE A 238 -9.87 -1.09 -6.90
C PHE A 238 -11.17 -1.67 -7.45
N LYS A 239 -12.09 -0.82 -7.93
CA LYS A 239 -13.28 -1.27 -8.68
C LYS A 239 -12.91 -1.73 -10.09
N GLN A 240 -11.99 -1.04 -10.78
CA GLN A 240 -11.48 -1.51 -12.08
C GLN A 240 -10.80 -2.89 -11.94
N THR A 241 -9.90 -3.07 -10.97
CA THR A 241 -9.20 -4.35 -10.79
C THR A 241 -10.12 -5.51 -10.39
N LYS A 242 -11.23 -5.25 -9.69
CA LYS A 242 -12.26 -6.28 -9.41
C LYS A 242 -13.11 -6.65 -10.62
N PHE A 243 -13.22 -5.78 -11.62
CA PHE A 243 -14.00 -6.03 -12.84
C PHE A 243 -13.13 -6.43 -14.05
N GLU A 244 -11.81 -6.25 -13.97
CA GLU A 244 -10.84 -6.73 -14.95
C GLU A 244 -10.26 -8.09 -14.55
N SER A 245 -11.11 -9.12 -14.45
CA SER A 245 -10.62 -10.52 -14.35
C SER A 245 -10.43 -11.20 -15.70
N SER A 246 -10.37 -10.45 -16.80
CA SER A 246 -10.04 -11.03 -18.09
C SER A 246 -9.37 -9.97 -18.96
N ALA A 247 -8.06 -10.13 -19.19
CA ALA A 247 -7.30 -9.33 -20.14
C ALA A 247 -7.94 -9.33 -21.55
N ASN A 248 -8.83 -10.30 -21.83
CA ASN A 248 -9.51 -10.45 -23.11
C ASN A 248 -10.92 -9.82 -23.15
N ALA A 249 -11.49 -9.37 -22.02
CA ALA A 249 -12.84 -8.80 -21.98
C ALA A 249 -12.96 -7.50 -22.79
N GLY A 250 -11.92 -6.65 -22.74
CA GLY A 250 -11.85 -5.42 -23.55
C GLY A 250 -11.66 -5.71 -25.05
N SER A 251 -10.99 -6.81 -25.40
CA SER A 251 -10.83 -7.25 -26.80
C SER A 251 -12.11 -7.87 -27.36
N ARG A 252 -12.85 -8.67 -26.58
CA ARG A 252 -14.14 -9.26 -26.99
C ARG A 252 -15.18 -8.19 -27.30
N LYS A 253 -15.35 -7.18 -26.43
CA LYS A 253 -16.28 -6.07 -26.65
C LYS A 253 -15.94 -5.25 -27.90
N ARG A 254 -14.65 -5.04 -28.16
CA ARG A 254 -14.19 -4.37 -29.39
C ARG A 254 -14.44 -5.25 -30.63
N ALA A 255 -14.15 -6.55 -30.57
CA ALA A 255 -14.40 -7.46 -31.67
C ALA A 255 -15.90 -7.55 -32.03
N GLU A 256 -16.79 -7.61 -31.04
CA GLU A 256 -18.25 -7.59 -31.25
C GLU A 256 -18.73 -6.28 -31.89
N TYR A 257 -18.16 -5.14 -31.48
CA TYR A 257 -18.49 -3.84 -32.05
C TYR A 257 -18.10 -3.73 -33.53
N TRP A 258 -16.94 -4.28 -33.93
CA TRP A 258 -16.44 -4.18 -35.31
C TRP A 258 -16.95 -5.29 -36.24
N LEU A 259 -17.24 -6.48 -35.72
CA LEU A 259 -17.52 -7.68 -36.53
C LEU A 259 -18.96 -8.21 -36.35
N GLY A 260 -19.75 -7.63 -35.44
CA GLY A 260 -21.14 -8.00 -35.18
C GLY A 260 -21.30 -9.48 -34.82
N ASP A 261 -22.43 -10.07 -35.22
CA ASP A 261 -22.81 -11.47 -34.89
C ASP A 261 -21.80 -12.53 -35.37
N ARG A 262 -20.89 -12.19 -36.28
CA ARG A 262 -19.84 -13.10 -36.77
C ARG A 262 -18.73 -13.34 -35.74
N ALA A 263 -18.48 -12.40 -34.83
CA ALA A 263 -17.52 -12.56 -33.73
C ALA A 263 -18.02 -13.57 -32.69
N LYS A 264 -19.33 -13.57 -32.42
CA LYS A 264 -19.95 -14.45 -31.43
C LYS A 264 -19.75 -15.93 -31.76
N LYS A 265 -19.87 -16.29 -33.04
CA LYS A 265 -19.68 -17.66 -33.54
C LYS A 265 -18.22 -18.14 -33.51
N GLY A 266 -17.25 -17.21 -33.57
CA GLY A 266 -15.82 -17.52 -33.42
C GLY A 266 -15.39 -17.64 -31.96
N LEU A 267 -16.02 -16.86 -31.07
CA LEU A 267 -15.80 -16.92 -29.63
C LEU A 267 -16.36 -18.19 -28.98
N GLU A 268 -17.42 -18.80 -29.52
CA GLU A 268 -17.98 -20.06 -29.00
C GLU A 268 -17.09 -21.28 -29.27
N ALA A 269 -16.20 -21.22 -30.27
CA ALA A 269 -15.28 -22.31 -30.60
C ALA A 269 -14.06 -22.38 -29.66
N TYR A 270 -13.76 -21.28 -28.96
CA TYR A 270 -12.76 -21.20 -27.91
C TYR A 270 -13.51 -21.03 -26.60
N GLY A 271 -13.64 -22.09 -25.81
CA GLY A 271 -14.45 -22.15 -24.58
C GLY A 271 -14.22 -20.98 -23.59
N ASP A 272 -15.06 -20.91 -22.55
CA ASP A 272 -14.92 -19.89 -21.52
C ASP A 272 -13.52 -19.97 -20.87
N SER A 273 -12.92 -18.80 -20.61
CA SER A 273 -11.47 -18.66 -20.38
C SER A 273 -10.94 -19.41 -19.14
N ASP A 274 -11.80 -19.92 -18.29
CA ASP A 274 -11.41 -20.54 -17.02
C ASP A 274 -11.06 -22.03 -17.19
N GLU A 275 -11.23 -22.61 -18.39
CA GLU A 275 -10.94 -24.03 -18.67
C GLU A 275 -9.73 -24.27 -19.61
N LEU A 276 -9.08 -23.22 -20.13
CA LEU A 276 -8.10 -23.36 -21.22
C LEU A 276 -6.61 -23.30 -20.80
N ASP A 277 -6.28 -23.06 -19.53
CA ASP A 277 -4.88 -23.00 -19.07
C ASP A 277 -4.16 -24.37 -19.00
N ASN A 278 -4.86 -25.48 -19.27
CA ASN A 278 -4.29 -26.84 -19.22
C ASN A 278 -4.11 -27.52 -20.59
N MET A 279 -4.31 -26.83 -21.72
CA MET A 279 -4.08 -27.42 -23.04
C MET A 279 -2.70 -27.03 -23.60
N VAL A 280 -1.73 -27.92 -23.39
CA VAL A 280 -0.45 -27.94 -24.11
C VAL A 280 -0.74 -28.16 -25.60
N ILE A 281 -0.35 -27.20 -26.44
CA ILE A 281 -0.46 -27.31 -27.90
C ILE A 281 0.71 -28.20 -28.37
N ASP A 282 0.48 -29.51 -28.50
CA ASP A 282 1.43 -30.41 -29.13
C ASP A 282 1.61 -30.01 -30.61
N HIS A 283 2.83 -29.61 -30.95
CA HIS A 283 3.22 -29.30 -32.32
C HIS A 283 3.53 -30.63 -33.05
N PRO A 284 2.89 -30.93 -34.19
CA PRO A 284 3.17 -32.17 -34.89
C PRO A 284 4.40 -32.01 -35.79
N GLY A 285 5.46 -32.78 -35.49
CA GLY A 285 6.37 -33.31 -36.48
C GLY A 285 7.79 -32.73 -36.47
N ASP A 286 8.72 -33.47 -35.88
CA ASP A 286 10.03 -33.69 -36.49
C ASP A 286 10.37 -35.19 -36.37
N VAL A 287 10.62 -35.80 -37.53
CA VAL A 287 10.95 -37.21 -37.71
C VAL A 287 12.46 -37.38 -37.54
N VAL A 288 12.90 -38.21 -36.59
CA VAL A 288 14.24 -38.80 -36.58
C VAL A 288 14.20 -40.23 -36.03
N ASP A 289 15.11 -41.03 -36.59
CA ASP A 289 15.09 -42.47 -36.82
C ASP A 289 15.12 -43.44 -35.64
N ALA A 290 14.76 -44.67 -35.99
CA ALA A 290 14.84 -45.91 -35.24
C ALA A 290 16.23 -46.23 -34.67
N ASP A 291 16.31 -46.61 -33.39
CA ASP A 291 16.74 -47.93 -32.92
C ASP A 291 17.06 -47.94 -31.40
N GLN A 292 16.61 -49.02 -30.74
CA GLN A 292 17.13 -49.58 -29.48
C GLN A 292 17.08 -48.73 -28.19
N ASN A 293 16.15 -49.02 -27.27
CA ASN A 293 16.46 -49.90 -26.12
C ASN A 293 15.31 -50.02 -25.11
N VAL A 294 15.26 -51.22 -24.54
CA VAL A 294 14.34 -51.78 -23.55
C VAL A 294 14.42 -51.02 -22.21
N TRP A 295 13.26 -50.78 -21.57
CA TRP A 295 13.21 -50.45 -20.14
C TRP A 295 12.15 -51.27 -19.40
N VAL A 296 12.62 -51.99 -18.37
CA VAL A 296 11.86 -52.91 -17.49
C VAL A 296 11.46 -52.14 -16.23
N PRO A 297 10.25 -52.31 -15.67
CA PRO A 297 9.87 -51.62 -14.44
C PRO A 297 10.48 -52.31 -13.22
N VAL A 298 11.24 -51.56 -12.41
CA VAL A 298 11.73 -52.01 -11.10
C VAL A 298 10.90 -51.36 -9.98
N ARG A 299 10.46 -52.22 -9.08
CA ARG A 299 9.71 -51.94 -7.86
C ARG A 299 10.60 -52.22 -6.64
N GLU A 300 10.39 -51.43 -5.59
CA GLU A 300 10.54 -51.73 -4.14
C GLU A 300 11.71 -51.13 -3.31
N MET A 301 11.27 -50.53 -2.18
CA MET A 301 11.86 -50.44 -0.81
C MET A 301 13.08 -49.50 -0.63
N SER A 302 13.26 -48.72 0.43
CA SER A 302 13.02 -48.96 1.87
C SER A 302 13.31 -47.68 2.71
N THR A 303 12.60 -47.51 3.84
CA THR A 303 13.03 -47.03 5.20
C THR A 303 13.82 -45.73 5.42
N ASP A 304 13.29 -44.81 6.25
CA ASP A 304 13.62 -44.59 7.69
C ASP A 304 12.91 -43.29 8.18
N ALA A 305 12.03 -43.33 9.19
CA ALA A 305 12.25 -43.32 10.65
C ALA A 305 12.30 -41.89 11.26
N ASP A 306 11.32 -41.64 12.13
CA ASP A 306 11.00 -40.41 12.87
C ASP A 306 12.10 -39.95 13.84
N TYR A 307 12.15 -38.65 14.20
CA TYR A 307 12.32 -38.16 15.59
C TYR A 307 11.98 -36.66 15.74
N TYR A 308 11.29 -36.34 16.84
CA TYR A 308 10.77 -35.05 17.32
C TYR A 308 11.87 -34.10 17.85
N GLU A 309 11.63 -32.78 17.80
CA GLU A 309 11.65 -31.94 19.01
C GLU A 309 10.99 -30.57 18.77
N SER A 310 10.07 -30.21 19.67
CA SER A 310 9.37 -28.95 19.77
C SER A 310 9.87 -28.24 21.02
N ASP A 311 10.34 -26.99 20.91
CA ASP A 311 10.48 -26.11 22.06
C ASP A 311 9.42 -25.01 22.03
N ASP A 312 8.76 -24.95 23.18
CA ASP A 312 7.73 -24.06 23.66
C ASP A 312 8.38 -22.77 24.18
N ASP A 313 7.73 -21.64 23.94
CA ASP A 313 7.87 -20.46 24.81
C ASP A 313 6.56 -19.68 24.73
N SER A 314 5.66 -20.09 25.60
CA SER A 314 4.50 -19.35 26.06
C SER A 314 4.92 -18.16 26.93
N ASP A 315 4.29 -17.00 26.77
CA ASP A 315 3.68 -16.33 27.92
C ASP A 315 2.71 -15.19 27.53
N VAL A 316 1.62 -15.15 28.29
CA VAL A 316 0.60 -14.10 28.48
C VAL A 316 -0.61 -14.04 27.51
N GLU A 317 -1.50 -15.04 27.61
CA GLU A 317 -2.95 -14.78 27.57
C GLU A 317 -3.64 -15.46 28.76
N ILE A 318 -3.84 -14.70 29.84
CA ILE A 318 -4.86 -15.00 30.85
C ILE A 318 -5.68 -13.72 30.94
N LEU A 319 -6.93 -13.74 30.49
CA LEU A 319 -8.07 -12.99 31.05
C LEU A 319 -9.36 -13.08 30.19
N VAL A 320 -9.73 -14.23 29.64
CA VAL A 320 -11.14 -14.46 29.24
C VAL A 320 -11.47 -15.93 29.37
N ASP A 321 -11.98 -16.35 30.54
CA ASP A 321 -13.02 -17.38 30.61
C ASP A 321 -13.43 -17.65 32.06
N ARG A 322 -14.46 -16.93 32.52
CA ARG A 322 -15.31 -17.43 33.60
C ARG A 322 -16.72 -16.85 33.46
N GLU A 323 -17.53 -17.50 32.64
CA GLU A 323 -18.92 -17.88 32.96
C GLU A 323 -19.62 -18.47 31.73
N ARG A 324 -19.58 -19.81 31.62
CA ARG A 324 -20.55 -20.56 30.80
C ARG A 324 -21.08 -21.75 31.59
N GLY A 325 -22.06 -21.45 32.45
CA GLY A 325 -22.88 -22.42 33.16
C GLY A 325 -24.08 -22.87 32.30
N LYS A 326 -24.34 -24.18 32.34
CA LYS A 326 -25.22 -24.94 31.45
C LYS A 326 -26.73 -24.66 31.60
N SER A 327 -27.39 -24.77 30.45
CA SER A 327 -28.84 -24.88 30.20
C SER A 327 -29.57 -25.93 31.06
N ARG A 328 -30.76 -25.59 31.56
CA ARG A 328 -31.83 -26.53 31.98
C ARG A 328 -33.23 -26.01 31.62
N VAL A 329 -33.81 -26.70 30.62
CA VAL A 329 -35.21 -27.18 30.43
C VAL A 329 -36.40 -26.33 30.94
N ARG A 330 -37.30 -26.05 29.98
CA ARG A 330 -38.66 -25.47 30.09
C ARG A 330 -39.63 -26.33 30.92
N THR A 331 -40.50 -25.67 31.69
CA THR A 331 -41.83 -26.18 32.09
C THR A 331 -42.88 -25.07 31.95
N MET A 332 -44.12 -25.44 31.65
CA MET A 332 -45.27 -24.57 31.29
C MET A 332 -46.29 -24.45 32.43
N SER A 333 -47.16 -23.42 32.32
CA SER A 333 -48.43 -23.14 33.05
C SER A 333 -48.31 -22.78 34.54
N GLU A 334 -49.12 -21.92 35.18
CA GLU A 334 -50.51 -21.49 34.99
C GLU A 334 -50.69 -19.98 35.25
N GLY A 335 -51.79 -19.40 34.77
CA GLY A 335 -52.23 -18.06 35.14
C GLY A 335 -53.18 -18.09 36.34
N VAL A 336 -53.20 -17.02 37.14
CA VAL A 336 -54.31 -16.64 38.01
C VAL A 336 -54.35 -15.11 38.10
N MET A 337 -55.53 -14.55 37.86
CA MET A 337 -55.91 -13.16 38.09
C MET A 337 -55.90 -12.81 39.58
N ASP A 338 -55.68 -11.53 39.90
CA ASP A 338 -56.71 -10.61 40.46
C ASP A 338 -56.18 -9.68 41.57
N ARG A 339 -56.65 -8.41 41.47
CA ARG A 339 -56.79 -7.34 42.47
C ARG A 339 -55.56 -6.82 43.24
N MET A 340 -55.51 -5.60 43.75
CA MET A 340 -56.16 -4.27 43.61
C MET A 340 -55.51 -3.43 44.75
N GLU A 341 -55.70 -2.11 44.74
CA GLU A 341 -55.21 -1.10 45.71
C GLU A 341 -53.80 -0.58 45.37
N LEU A 342 -53.57 0.70 45.05
CA LEU A 342 -54.25 1.96 45.40
C LEU A 342 -54.52 2.85 44.17
#